data_AF-A0A3C0WFC8-F1
#
_entry.id   AF-A0A3C0WFC8-F1
#
_cell.length_a   1.000
_cell.length_b   1.000
_cell.length_c   1.000
_cell.angle_alpha   90.00
_cell.angle_beta   90.00
_cell.angle_gamma   90.00
#
_symmetry.space_group_name_H-M   'P 1'
#
loop_
_entity.id
_entity.type
_entity.pdbx_description
1 polymer ?
#
loop_
_entity_poly.entity_id
_entity_poly.type
_entity_poly.pdbx_seq_one_letter_code
_entity_poly.pdbx_strand_id
1 'polypeptide(L)'
;MPDRTPGFLAWSLQRQCELREFDGWDDPLQIERALRPVRAIRKAQLESRIDGDICIQPFSELESIQITDVMGFRVSEALEFYGGDVSESCNACPANAFLSTDPGAMAGCYGFVTENGIDPDDWSGSSPIMKKNISELAQPFLDQHSLERSALGFFETEPSWYGLWMKPIGSHKELMFLRLVLESVLECQHQLVGFVPLCWQYFHQAISNAIENDLKIRVDAYPSGEVFENNWFVDSHCPRCKISDGKSEGSPLKNCIVCGYDGTKEPRRKRFVRGKRPYWEIVRFLGSEQTRELLSRYKTERGLTTEFVESEDDS
;
A
#
# COMPACT_ATOMS: atom_id res chain seq x y z
N MET A 1 4.66 5.72 11.67
CA MET A 1 3.67 6.16 10.67
C MET A 1 3.55 7.66 10.78
N PRO A 2 3.31 8.40 9.69
CA PRO A 2 2.93 9.79 9.81
C PRO A 2 1.66 9.90 10.67
N ASP A 3 1.56 10.96 11.49
CA ASP A 3 0.38 11.23 12.33
C ASP A 3 -0.90 11.36 11.50
N ARG A 4 -0.76 11.60 10.18
CA ARG A 4 -1.86 11.68 9.23
C ARG A 4 -1.59 10.85 7.98
N THR A 5 -2.58 10.06 7.57
CA THR A 5 -2.57 9.37 6.27
C THR A 5 -3.31 10.23 5.23
N PRO A 6 -2.72 10.53 4.07
CA PRO A 6 -3.43 11.18 2.97
C PRO A 6 -4.55 10.28 2.43
N GLY A 7 -5.43 10.83 1.60
CA GLY A 7 -6.33 10.01 0.78
C GLY A 7 -5.52 9.09 -0.14
N PHE A 8 -6.03 7.89 -0.39
CA PHE A 8 -5.34 6.88 -1.19
C PHE A 8 -6.32 6.01 -1.97
N LEU A 9 -5.83 5.37 -3.02
CA LEU A 9 -6.54 4.32 -3.73
C LEU A 9 -5.94 2.98 -3.30
N ALA A 10 -6.79 2.01 -2.99
CA ALA A 10 -6.41 0.61 -2.87
C ALA A 10 -6.87 -0.12 -4.13
N TRP A 11 -6.00 -0.94 -4.72
CA TRP A 11 -6.31 -1.65 -5.95
C TRP A 11 -5.98 -3.13 -5.84
N SER A 12 -6.69 -3.94 -6.63
CA SER A 12 -6.45 -5.37 -6.78
C SER A 12 -6.77 -5.84 -8.19
N LEU A 13 -5.96 -6.78 -8.70
CA LEU A 13 -6.29 -7.53 -9.91
C LEU A 13 -7.08 -8.77 -9.54
N GLN A 14 -8.25 -8.93 -10.14
CA GLN A 14 -9.17 -10.02 -9.88
C GLN A 14 -8.74 -11.25 -10.67
N ARG A 15 -8.08 -12.16 -9.95
CA ARG A 15 -7.74 -13.51 -10.41
C ARG A 15 -7.82 -14.44 -9.21
N GLN A 16 -8.53 -15.55 -9.38
CA GLN A 16 -8.55 -16.62 -8.39
C GLN A 16 -7.18 -17.29 -8.33
N CYS A 17 -6.72 -17.58 -7.12
CA CYS A 17 -5.40 -18.14 -6.84
C CYS A 17 -5.48 -18.90 -5.52
N GLU A 18 -4.67 -19.94 -5.36
CA GLU A 18 -4.58 -20.78 -4.15
C GLU A 18 -4.19 -19.96 -2.91
N LEU A 19 -3.46 -18.85 -3.09
CA LEU A 19 -3.13 -17.91 -2.01
C LEU A 19 -4.33 -17.06 -1.56
N ARG A 20 -5.46 -17.14 -2.27
CA ARG A 20 -6.66 -16.31 -2.08
C ARG A 20 -7.91 -17.13 -1.76
N GLU A 21 -7.74 -18.20 -0.98
CA GLU A 21 -8.84 -19.04 -0.48
C GLU A 21 -9.54 -18.43 0.73
N PHE A 22 -10.16 -17.27 0.55
CA PHE A 22 -10.94 -16.58 1.57
C PHE A 22 -12.06 -15.72 0.97
N ASP A 23 -13.07 -15.41 1.79
CA ASP A 23 -14.18 -14.54 1.38
C ASP A 23 -13.70 -13.10 1.12
N GLY A 24 -14.17 -12.51 0.02
CA GLY A 24 -13.72 -11.18 -0.40
C GLY A 24 -12.30 -11.18 -0.99
N TRP A 25 -11.92 -12.25 -1.67
CA TRP A 25 -10.63 -12.40 -2.38
C TRP A 25 -10.36 -11.34 -3.47
N ASP A 26 -11.35 -10.53 -3.82
CA ASP A 26 -11.26 -9.42 -4.75
C ASP A 26 -11.11 -8.06 -4.03
N ASP A 27 -11.35 -7.99 -2.72
CA ASP A 27 -11.22 -6.77 -1.92
C ASP A 27 -9.75 -6.44 -1.64
N PRO A 28 -9.24 -5.26 -2.05
CA PRO A 28 -7.84 -4.91 -1.88
C PRO A 28 -7.32 -4.99 -0.44
N LEU A 29 -8.14 -4.64 0.56
CA LEU A 29 -7.73 -4.67 1.97
C LEU A 29 -7.70 -6.09 2.54
N GLN A 30 -8.64 -6.95 2.11
CA GLN A 30 -8.63 -8.35 2.53
C GLN A 30 -7.45 -9.10 1.90
N ILE A 31 -7.18 -8.87 0.61
CA ILE A 31 -5.99 -9.41 -0.06
C ILE A 31 -4.73 -8.93 0.62
N GLU A 32 -4.64 -7.64 0.95
CA GLU A 32 -3.48 -7.12 1.67
C GLU A 32 -3.27 -7.82 3.01
N ARG A 33 -4.32 -7.95 3.82
CA ARG A 33 -4.22 -8.61 5.13
C ARG A 33 -3.79 -10.06 5.03
N ALA A 34 -4.31 -10.79 4.05
CA ALA A 34 -3.93 -12.16 3.78
C ALA A 34 -2.46 -12.18 3.34
N LEU A 35 -2.12 -11.57 2.20
CA LEU A 35 -0.84 -11.77 1.53
C LEU A 35 0.33 -10.90 2.05
N ARG A 36 0.10 -10.06 3.07
CA ARG A 36 1.16 -9.24 3.67
C ARG A 36 2.39 -10.04 4.12
N PRO A 37 2.27 -11.22 4.77
CA PRO A 37 3.45 -12.01 5.15
C PRO A 37 4.31 -12.39 3.94
N VAL A 38 3.68 -12.82 2.85
CA VAL A 38 4.36 -13.16 1.59
C VAL A 38 5.15 -11.96 1.05
N ARG A 39 4.53 -10.77 1.03
CA ARG A 39 5.19 -9.54 0.59
C ARG A 39 6.33 -9.13 1.54
N ALA A 40 6.13 -9.27 2.85
CA ALA A 40 7.15 -8.97 3.85
C ALA A 40 8.39 -9.88 3.71
N ILE A 41 8.19 -11.16 3.38
CA ILE A 41 9.28 -12.10 3.07
C ILE A 41 10.06 -11.64 1.84
N ARG A 42 9.38 -11.31 0.73
CA ARG A 42 10.09 -10.84 -0.48
C ARG A 42 10.90 -9.57 -0.21
N LYS A 43 10.30 -8.59 0.48
CA LYS A 43 11.00 -7.35 0.88
C LYS A 43 12.23 -7.67 1.75
N ALA A 44 12.10 -8.61 2.68
CA ALA A 44 13.21 -9.05 3.51
C ALA A 44 14.30 -9.78 2.72
N GLN A 45 13.96 -10.57 1.70
CA GLN A 45 14.96 -11.19 0.82
C GLN A 45 15.79 -10.12 0.08
N LEU A 46 15.12 -9.11 -0.50
CA LEU A 46 15.79 -8.03 -1.23
C LEU A 46 16.69 -7.19 -0.34
N GLU A 47 16.22 -6.87 0.87
CA GLU A 47 16.97 -6.13 1.89
C GLU A 47 17.93 -7.04 2.68
N SER A 48 17.99 -8.32 2.30
CA SER A 48 18.78 -9.36 2.95
C SER A 48 18.49 -9.47 4.47
N ARG A 49 17.30 -9.19 4.98
CA ARG A 49 16.96 -9.24 6.41
C ARG A 49 16.56 -10.61 6.96
N ILE A 50 16.92 -11.68 6.27
CA ILE A 50 16.63 -13.06 6.68
C ILE A 50 17.94 -13.72 7.10
N ASP A 51 17.98 -14.24 8.33
CA ASP A 51 19.05 -15.10 8.85
C ASP A 51 18.47 -16.48 9.18
N GLY A 52 18.92 -17.49 8.43
CA GLY A 52 18.33 -18.83 8.44
C GLY A 52 16.84 -18.77 8.08
N ASP A 53 15.98 -19.08 9.05
CA ASP A 53 14.53 -19.06 8.93
C ASP A 53 13.89 -17.81 9.58
N ILE A 54 14.69 -16.89 10.13
CA ILE A 54 14.18 -15.72 10.86
C ILE A 54 14.27 -14.47 10.00
N CYS A 55 13.11 -13.87 9.72
CA CYS A 55 13.01 -12.54 9.13
C CYS A 55 12.98 -11.48 10.23
N ILE A 56 13.89 -10.51 10.18
CA ILE A 56 14.00 -9.43 11.16
C ILE A 56 13.35 -8.16 10.60
N GLN A 57 12.50 -7.48 11.38
CA GLN A 57 11.86 -6.22 10.98
C GLN A 57 12.93 -5.16 10.67
N PRO A 58 12.75 -4.29 9.65
CA PRO A 58 13.62 -3.12 9.49
C PRO A 58 13.64 -2.27 10.76
N PHE A 59 14.82 -1.79 11.13
CA PHE A 59 15.03 -0.86 12.24
C PHE A 59 16.02 0.24 11.82
N SER A 60 16.00 1.36 12.53
CA SER A 60 16.93 2.48 12.30
C SER A 60 18.30 2.14 12.87
N GLU A 61 19.36 2.29 12.06
CA GLU A 61 20.73 1.99 12.52
C GLU A 61 21.27 3.01 13.55
N LEU A 62 20.61 4.17 13.68
CA LEU A 62 21.05 5.30 14.49
C LEU A 62 20.63 5.21 15.97
N GLU A 63 19.85 4.19 16.34
CA GLU A 63 19.30 4.04 17.69
C GLU A 63 19.83 2.79 18.36
N SER A 64 20.08 2.87 19.67
CA SER A 64 20.27 1.69 20.50
C SER A 64 18.92 1.01 20.70
N ILE A 65 18.82 -0.28 20.41
CA ILE A 65 17.56 -1.02 20.42
C ILE A 65 17.58 -2.04 21.55
N GLN A 66 16.53 -2.08 22.37
CA GLN A 66 16.38 -3.14 23.36
C GLN A 66 16.15 -4.48 22.67
N ILE A 67 16.85 -5.53 23.11
CA ILE A 67 16.73 -6.87 22.52
C ILE A 67 15.28 -7.37 22.55
N THR A 68 14.55 -7.02 23.60
CA THR A 68 13.13 -7.35 23.79
C THR A 68 12.20 -6.65 22.80
N ASP A 69 12.63 -5.52 22.23
CA ASP A 69 11.87 -4.73 21.26
C ASP A 69 12.16 -5.14 19.82
N VAL A 70 13.15 -6.01 19.57
CA VAL A 70 13.44 -6.46 18.21
C VAL A 70 12.34 -7.40 17.72
N MET A 71 11.73 -7.01 16.60
CA MET A 71 10.61 -7.73 16.01
C MET A 71 11.06 -8.57 14.82
N GLY A 72 10.39 -9.70 14.60
CA GLY A 72 10.66 -10.63 13.50
C GLY A 72 9.58 -11.69 13.39
N PHE A 73 9.79 -12.66 12.50
CA PHE A 73 8.94 -13.84 12.36
C PHE A 73 9.70 -14.98 11.70
N ARG A 74 9.23 -16.22 11.91
CA ARG A 74 9.73 -17.41 11.19
C ARG A 74 9.15 -17.45 9.78
N VAL A 75 10.01 -17.53 8.77
CA VAL A 75 9.62 -17.54 7.36
C VAL A 75 8.79 -18.80 7.05
N SER A 76 9.25 -19.96 7.51
CA SER A 76 8.56 -21.24 7.37
C SER A 76 7.13 -21.21 7.93
N GLU A 77 6.95 -20.72 9.15
CA GLU A 77 5.64 -20.58 9.82
C GLU A 77 4.72 -19.61 9.06
N ALA A 78 5.26 -18.48 8.59
CA ALA A 78 4.48 -17.51 7.82
C ALA A 78 4.03 -18.05 6.45
N LEU A 79 4.75 -19.02 5.89
CA LEU A 79 4.45 -19.67 4.61
C LEU A 79 3.63 -20.95 4.76
N GLU A 80 3.62 -21.57 5.94
CA GLU A 80 2.88 -22.81 6.20
C GLU A 80 1.39 -22.68 5.88
N PHE A 81 0.79 -21.53 6.20
CA PHE A 81 -0.61 -21.22 5.86
C PHE A 81 -0.90 -21.29 4.36
N TYR A 82 0.12 -21.11 3.50
CA TYR A 82 0.02 -21.14 2.04
C TYR A 82 0.50 -22.45 1.42
N GLY A 83 0.81 -23.47 2.25
CA GLY A 83 1.37 -24.73 1.76
C GLY A 83 2.87 -24.70 1.50
N GLY A 84 3.60 -23.67 1.95
CA GLY A 84 5.05 -23.55 1.80
C GLY A 84 5.46 -22.48 0.79
N ASP A 85 6.43 -22.80 -0.07
CA ASP A 85 6.94 -21.82 -1.04
C ASP A 85 5.85 -21.38 -2.03
N VAL A 86 5.66 -20.07 -2.14
CA VAL A 86 4.64 -19.42 -2.98
C VAL A 86 5.23 -18.77 -4.23
N SER A 87 6.55 -18.90 -4.44
CA SER A 87 7.29 -18.27 -5.53
C SER A 87 6.75 -18.68 -6.91
N GLU A 88 6.55 -19.98 -7.14
CA GLU A 88 6.04 -20.52 -8.40
C GLU A 88 4.64 -19.98 -8.74
N SER A 89 3.78 -19.82 -7.73
CA SER A 89 2.44 -19.23 -7.88
C SER A 89 2.49 -17.77 -8.32
N CYS A 90 3.56 -17.03 -7.98
CA CYS A 90 3.67 -15.60 -8.24
C CYS A 90 4.50 -15.26 -9.49
N ASN A 91 5.53 -16.04 -9.81
CA ASN A 91 6.55 -15.70 -10.83
C ASN A 91 6.01 -15.56 -12.26
N ALA A 92 4.97 -16.32 -12.60
CA ALA A 92 4.32 -16.28 -13.92
C ALA A 92 2.88 -15.74 -13.86
N CYS A 93 2.47 -15.19 -12.72
CA CYS A 93 1.10 -14.75 -12.53
C CYS A 93 0.87 -13.41 -13.25
N PRO A 94 -0.05 -13.30 -14.23
CA PRO A 94 -0.32 -12.03 -14.92
C PRO A 94 -0.95 -10.99 -13.99
N ALA A 95 -1.52 -11.42 -12.85
CA ALA A 95 -2.00 -10.48 -11.84
C ALA A 95 -0.85 -9.89 -11.01
N ASN A 96 0.40 -10.35 -11.14
CA ASN A 96 1.53 -9.84 -10.36
C ASN A 96 2.15 -8.62 -11.04
N ALA A 97 1.67 -7.43 -10.69
CA ALA A 97 2.10 -6.16 -11.28
C ALA A 97 3.52 -5.73 -10.86
N PHE A 98 4.14 -6.43 -9.90
CA PHE A 98 5.44 -6.07 -9.37
C PHE A 98 6.59 -6.73 -10.14
N LEU A 99 6.30 -7.73 -10.99
CA LEU A 99 7.29 -8.48 -11.76
C LEU A 99 8.11 -7.61 -12.73
N SER A 100 7.56 -6.49 -13.19
CA SER A 100 8.26 -5.58 -14.11
C SER A 100 9.45 -4.87 -13.44
N THR A 101 9.42 -4.70 -12.12
CA THR A 101 10.51 -4.08 -11.34
C THR A 101 11.31 -5.08 -10.53
N ASP A 102 10.66 -6.17 -10.10
CA ASP A 102 11.25 -7.21 -9.27
C ASP A 102 10.89 -8.59 -9.87
N PRO A 103 11.80 -9.23 -10.62
CA PRO A 103 11.55 -10.53 -11.24
C PRO A 103 11.17 -11.67 -10.29
N GLY A 104 11.46 -11.53 -8.99
CA GLY A 104 11.05 -12.49 -7.95
C GLY A 104 9.90 -11.98 -7.08
N ALA A 105 9.16 -10.96 -7.53
CA ALA A 105 8.09 -10.36 -6.76
C ALA A 105 7.05 -11.40 -6.37
N MET A 106 6.61 -11.35 -5.12
CA MET A 106 5.53 -12.19 -4.61
C MET A 106 4.35 -11.34 -4.18
N ALA A 107 3.14 -11.87 -4.41
CA ALA A 107 1.88 -11.24 -4.06
C ALA A 107 1.69 -9.82 -4.65
N GLY A 108 2.25 -9.45 -5.80
CA GLY A 108 2.09 -8.13 -6.43
C GLY A 108 0.73 -7.86 -7.10
N CYS A 109 -0.32 -8.57 -6.66
CA CYS A 109 -1.66 -8.56 -7.23
C CYS A 109 -2.65 -7.62 -6.52
N TYR A 110 -2.11 -6.78 -5.64
CA TYR A 110 -2.78 -5.69 -4.96
C TYR A 110 -1.77 -4.58 -4.66
N GLY A 111 -2.25 -3.38 -4.34
CA GLY A 111 -1.39 -2.31 -3.86
C GLY A 111 -2.17 -1.08 -3.45
N PHE A 112 -1.41 -0.05 -3.09
CA PHE A 112 -1.93 1.25 -2.69
C PHE A 112 -1.20 2.34 -3.43
N VAL A 113 -1.90 3.44 -3.72
CA VAL A 113 -1.29 4.68 -4.19
C VAL A 113 -1.87 5.85 -3.42
N THR A 114 -1.02 6.70 -2.88
CA THR A 114 -1.43 7.94 -2.24
C THR A 114 -1.29 9.11 -3.21
N GLU A 115 -2.09 10.17 -3.02
CA GLU A 115 -2.02 11.36 -3.88
C GLU A 115 -0.62 12.02 -3.92
N ASN A 116 0.16 11.86 -2.85
CA ASN A 116 1.51 12.41 -2.71
C ASN A 116 2.64 11.41 -3.01
N GLY A 117 2.30 10.18 -3.44
CA GLY A 117 3.27 9.15 -3.83
C GLY A 117 4.04 8.49 -2.67
N ILE A 118 3.65 8.75 -1.43
CA ILE A 118 4.17 8.00 -0.27
C ILE A 118 3.67 6.56 -0.35
N ASP A 119 4.58 5.60 -0.45
CA ASP A 119 4.21 4.18 -0.40
C ASP A 119 3.76 3.79 1.03
N PRO A 120 2.53 3.29 1.21
CA PRO A 120 2.06 2.80 2.51
C PRO A 120 2.83 1.59 3.06
N ASP A 121 3.60 0.90 2.22
CA ASP A 121 4.55 -0.16 2.60
C ASP A 121 5.95 0.38 2.98
N ASP A 122 6.18 1.69 2.84
CA ASP A 122 7.45 2.38 3.12
C ASP A 122 7.26 3.65 3.99
N TRP A 123 6.58 3.49 5.13
CA TRP A 123 6.34 4.58 6.07
C TRP A 123 7.55 5.02 6.91
N SER A 124 8.75 4.50 6.64
CA SER A 124 10.02 5.01 7.17
C SER A 124 10.38 6.40 6.65
N GLY A 125 9.63 6.94 5.68
CA GLY A 125 9.85 8.28 5.14
C GLY A 125 10.98 8.35 4.10
N SER A 126 11.49 7.19 3.67
CA SER A 126 12.47 7.05 2.59
C SER A 126 11.86 7.28 1.20
N SER A 127 10.55 7.07 1.06
CA SER A 127 9.85 7.27 -0.21
C SER A 127 9.83 8.75 -0.60
N PRO A 128 10.38 9.10 -1.76
CA PRO A 128 10.48 10.49 -2.17
C PRO A 128 9.08 11.05 -2.48
N ILE A 129 8.73 12.14 -1.80
CA ILE A 129 7.41 12.78 -1.86
C ILE A 129 7.25 13.47 -3.22
N MET A 130 6.08 13.31 -3.84
CA MET A 130 5.76 14.04 -5.07
C MET A 130 5.73 15.55 -4.83
N LYS A 131 6.32 16.33 -5.75
CA LYS A 131 6.37 17.80 -5.66
C LYS A 131 4.99 18.45 -5.81
N LYS A 132 4.08 17.76 -6.51
CA LYS A 132 2.67 18.10 -6.69
C LYS A 132 1.83 16.85 -6.50
N ASN A 133 0.61 17.00 -6.01
CA ASN A 133 -0.31 15.88 -5.91
C ASN A 133 -0.63 15.32 -7.30
N ILE A 134 -0.88 14.01 -7.37
CA ILE A 134 -1.25 13.31 -8.61
C ILE A 134 -2.47 13.94 -9.29
N SER A 135 -3.44 14.43 -8.51
CA SER A 135 -4.66 15.06 -9.01
C SER A 135 -4.35 16.34 -9.77
N GLU A 136 -3.37 17.14 -9.31
CA GLU A 136 -2.90 18.35 -9.99
C GLU A 136 -2.14 18.03 -11.28
N LEU A 137 -1.34 16.95 -11.28
CA LEU A 137 -0.61 16.52 -12.47
C LEU A 137 -1.56 15.93 -13.53
N ALA A 138 -2.63 15.25 -13.11
CA ALA A 138 -3.61 14.65 -14.01
C ALA A 138 -4.56 15.69 -14.62
N GLN A 139 -4.83 16.79 -13.92
CA GLN A 139 -5.87 17.75 -14.30
C GLN A 139 -5.76 18.27 -15.74
N PRO A 140 -4.58 18.71 -16.24
CA PRO A 140 -4.46 19.21 -17.61
C PRO A 140 -4.88 18.18 -18.68
N PHE A 141 -4.48 16.92 -18.50
CA PHE A 141 -4.87 15.83 -19.40
C PHE A 141 -6.38 15.58 -19.31
N LEU A 142 -6.92 15.53 -18.09
CA LEU A 142 -8.36 15.28 -17.87
C LEU A 142 -9.24 16.39 -18.44
N ASP A 143 -8.80 17.66 -18.38
CA ASP A 143 -9.52 18.79 -18.96
C ASP A 143 -9.52 18.71 -20.49
N GLN A 144 -8.36 18.43 -21.08
CA GLN A 144 -8.21 18.26 -22.53
C GLN A 144 -9.08 17.11 -23.07
N HIS A 145 -9.25 16.05 -22.30
CA HIS A 145 -10.00 14.85 -22.67
C HIS A 145 -11.39 14.74 -22.00
N SER A 146 -11.96 15.88 -21.59
CA SER A 146 -13.25 15.94 -20.85
C SER A 146 -14.40 15.23 -21.57
N LEU A 147 -14.56 15.42 -22.89
CA LEU A 147 -15.61 14.78 -23.69
C LEU A 147 -15.46 13.26 -23.74
N GLU A 148 -14.24 12.75 -23.92
CA GLU A 148 -13.95 11.32 -23.95
C GLU A 148 -14.23 10.69 -22.58
N ARG A 149 -13.79 11.35 -21.51
CA ARG A 149 -14.07 10.94 -20.13
C ARG A 149 -15.58 10.83 -19.87
N SER A 150 -16.36 11.83 -20.26
CA SER A 150 -17.82 11.83 -20.09
C SER A 150 -18.48 10.75 -20.96
N ALA A 151 -17.98 10.49 -22.18
CA ALA A 151 -18.46 9.40 -23.04
C ALA A 151 -18.19 8.00 -22.47
N LEU A 152 -17.13 7.84 -21.66
CA LEU A 152 -16.85 6.62 -20.89
C LEU A 152 -17.67 6.53 -19.59
N GLY A 153 -18.51 7.53 -19.29
CA GLY A 153 -19.40 7.56 -18.14
C GLY A 153 -18.69 7.71 -16.79
N PHE A 154 -17.47 8.25 -16.77
CA PHE A 154 -16.87 8.74 -15.53
C PHE A 154 -17.63 9.97 -15.03
N PHE A 155 -17.63 10.19 -13.71
CA PHE A 155 -18.38 11.29 -13.11
C PHE A 155 -17.67 12.63 -13.31
N GLU A 156 -18.46 13.69 -13.48
CA GLU A 156 -17.95 15.06 -13.50
C GLU A 156 -17.74 15.55 -12.07
N THR A 157 -16.49 15.89 -11.74
CA THR A 157 -16.07 16.42 -10.44
C THR A 157 -15.01 17.51 -10.62
N GLU A 158 -14.82 18.33 -9.59
CA GLU A 158 -13.75 19.34 -9.54
C GLU A 158 -12.96 19.18 -8.23
N PRO A 159 -11.70 18.70 -8.25
CA PRO A 159 -10.91 18.26 -9.40
C PRO A 159 -11.49 17.04 -10.14
N SER A 160 -11.14 16.92 -11.42
CA SER A 160 -11.57 15.85 -12.34
C SER A 160 -11.14 14.45 -11.91
N TRP A 161 -10.06 14.37 -11.13
CA TRP A 161 -9.48 13.15 -10.61
C TRP A 161 -10.46 12.29 -9.80
N TYR A 162 -11.29 12.91 -8.95
CA TYR A 162 -12.16 12.18 -8.03
C TYR A 162 -13.25 11.38 -8.76
N GLY A 163 -13.76 11.90 -9.87
CA GLY A 163 -14.80 11.26 -10.68
C GLY A 163 -14.38 9.96 -11.35
N LEU A 164 -13.07 9.72 -11.51
CA LEU A 164 -12.52 8.48 -12.08
C LEU A 164 -12.80 7.26 -11.18
N TRP A 165 -12.88 7.48 -9.87
CA TRP A 165 -12.91 6.41 -8.85
C TRP A 165 -14.29 6.24 -8.21
N MET A 166 -15.30 7.00 -8.66
CA MET A 166 -16.65 7.00 -8.09
C MET A 166 -17.51 5.82 -8.54
N LYS A 167 -17.04 5.03 -9.51
CA LYS A 167 -17.65 3.75 -9.93
C LYS A 167 -16.60 2.67 -10.12
N PRO A 168 -17.01 1.38 -10.06
CA PRO A 168 -16.18 0.30 -10.56
C PRO A 168 -15.78 0.53 -12.03
N ILE A 169 -14.54 0.20 -12.35
CA ILE A 169 -14.01 0.21 -13.73
C ILE A 169 -14.46 -1.09 -14.40
N GLY A 170 -15.19 -0.99 -15.51
CA GLY A 170 -15.93 -2.12 -16.08
C GLY A 170 -15.54 -2.51 -17.50
N SER A 171 -14.94 -1.60 -18.27
CA SER A 171 -14.69 -1.78 -19.70
C SER A 171 -13.22 -1.61 -20.06
N HIS A 172 -12.82 -2.30 -21.12
CA HIS A 172 -11.48 -2.20 -21.69
C HIS A 172 -11.14 -0.75 -22.11
N LYS A 173 -12.13 0.00 -22.63
CA LYS A 173 -11.93 1.40 -23.02
C LYS A 173 -11.65 2.31 -21.81
N GLU A 174 -12.32 2.08 -20.68
CA GLU A 174 -12.02 2.81 -19.44
C GLU A 174 -10.61 2.51 -18.95
N LEU A 175 -10.17 1.24 -19.01
CA LEU A 175 -8.79 0.87 -18.65
C LEU A 175 -7.76 1.53 -19.56
N MET A 176 -7.99 1.52 -20.88
CA MET A 176 -7.11 2.21 -21.82
C MET A 176 -7.02 3.71 -21.54
N PHE A 177 -8.16 4.36 -21.25
CA PHE A 177 -8.18 5.76 -20.88
C PHE A 177 -7.41 6.02 -19.59
N LEU A 178 -7.61 5.21 -18.55
CA LEU A 178 -6.87 5.33 -17.29
C LEU A 178 -5.37 5.10 -17.49
N ARG A 179 -4.96 4.18 -18.38
CA ARG A 179 -3.55 4.01 -18.72
C ARG A 179 -2.95 5.30 -19.30
N LEU A 180 -3.63 5.94 -20.24
CA LEU A 180 -3.19 7.22 -20.82
C LEU A 180 -3.09 8.33 -19.77
N VAL A 181 -4.07 8.42 -18.85
CA VAL A 181 -4.01 9.36 -17.73
C VAL A 181 -2.76 9.11 -16.88
N LEU A 182 -2.50 7.84 -16.50
CA LEU A 182 -1.34 7.49 -15.70
C LEU A 182 -0.03 7.75 -16.46
N GLU A 183 0.10 7.36 -17.72
CA GLU A 183 1.27 7.64 -18.56
C GLU A 183 1.59 9.14 -18.59
N SER A 184 0.59 9.99 -18.84
CA SER A 184 0.75 11.44 -18.84
C SER A 184 1.24 11.97 -17.49
N VAL A 185 0.67 11.48 -16.39
CA VAL A 185 1.05 11.92 -15.05
C VAL A 185 2.47 11.47 -14.68
N LEU A 186 2.81 10.21 -14.98
CA LEU A 186 4.14 9.67 -14.69
C LEU A 186 5.22 10.38 -15.52
N GLU A 187 4.93 10.72 -16.77
CA GLU A 187 5.82 11.52 -17.61
C GLU A 187 6.03 12.92 -17.01
N CYS A 188 4.96 13.62 -16.64
CA CYS A 188 5.04 14.93 -15.99
C CYS A 188 5.85 14.89 -14.68
N GLN A 189 5.61 13.88 -13.84
CA GLN A 189 6.34 13.69 -12.59
C GLN A 189 7.84 13.45 -12.86
N HIS A 190 8.16 12.58 -13.82
CA HIS A 190 9.55 12.32 -14.20
C HIS A 190 10.26 13.59 -14.71
N GLN A 191 9.59 14.39 -15.56
CA GLN A 191 10.14 15.66 -16.05
C GLN A 191 10.36 16.69 -14.93
N LEU A 192 9.52 16.69 -13.89
CA LEU A 192 9.59 17.66 -12.79
C LEU A 192 10.68 17.35 -11.76
N VAL A 193 10.93 16.08 -11.45
CA VAL A 193 11.83 15.69 -10.34
C VAL A 193 12.79 14.53 -10.66
N GLY A 194 12.74 13.96 -11.86
CA GLY A 194 13.66 12.91 -12.31
C GLY A 194 13.36 11.50 -11.79
N PHE A 195 12.30 11.30 -11.00
CA PHE A 195 11.91 9.99 -10.47
C PHE A 195 10.38 9.82 -10.41
N VAL A 196 9.92 8.58 -10.39
CA VAL A 196 8.51 8.20 -10.20
C VAL A 196 8.40 7.26 -9.00
N PRO A 197 7.53 7.53 -8.02
CA PRO A 197 7.32 6.62 -6.88
C PRO A 197 6.90 5.22 -7.32
N LEU A 198 7.48 4.17 -6.70
CA LEU A 198 7.24 2.77 -7.08
C LEU A 198 5.77 2.38 -7.02
N CYS A 199 5.03 2.85 -6.01
CA CYS A 199 3.60 2.59 -5.86
C CYS A 199 2.79 2.99 -7.12
N TRP A 200 3.15 4.10 -7.76
CA TRP A 200 2.54 4.56 -9.00
C TRP A 200 2.98 3.73 -10.22
N GLN A 201 4.24 3.28 -10.26
CA GLN A 201 4.70 2.35 -11.29
C GLN A 201 3.94 1.02 -11.20
N TYR A 202 3.72 0.51 -9.98
CA TYR A 202 2.94 -0.71 -9.75
C TYR A 202 1.48 -0.56 -10.16
N PHE A 203 0.87 0.59 -9.86
CA PHE A 203 -0.51 0.82 -10.26
C PHE A 203 -0.65 0.95 -11.78
N HIS A 204 0.28 1.65 -12.45
CA HIS A 204 0.34 1.69 -13.90
C HIS A 204 0.52 0.29 -14.50
N GLN A 205 1.45 -0.51 -13.97
CA GLN A 205 1.64 -1.89 -14.41
C GLN A 205 0.40 -2.74 -14.16
N ALA A 206 -0.33 -2.53 -13.06
CA ALA A 206 -1.56 -3.27 -12.79
C ALA A 206 -2.63 -2.98 -13.85
N ILE A 207 -2.78 -1.72 -14.27
CA ILE A 207 -3.69 -1.35 -15.36
C ILE A 207 -3.24 -2.00 -16.68
N SER A 208 -1.94 -1.97 -17.00
CA SER A 208 -1.40 -2.64 -18.20
C SER A 208 -1.66 -4.14 -18.18
N ASN A 209 -1.39 -4.82 -17.06
CA ASN A 209 -1.66 -6.24 -16.90
C ASN A 209 -3.15 -6.55 -17.06
N ALA A 210 -4.04 -5.70 -16.54
CA ALA A 210 -5.48 -5.84 -16.72
C ALA A 210 -5.89 -5.78 -18.19
N ILE A 211 -5.34 -4.84 -18.95
CA ILE A 211 -5.59 -4.68 -20.40
C ILE A 211 -5.07 -5.89 -21.18
N GLU A 212 -3.82 -6.27 -20.93
CA GLU A 212 -3.11 -7.30 -21.72
C GLU A 212 -3.63 -8.72 -21.47
N ASN A 213 -4.12 -8.98 -20.26
CA ASN A 213 -4.55 -10.31 -19.83
C ASN A 213 -6.05 -10.41 -19.58
N ASP A 214 -6.83 -9.41 -20.00
CA ASP A 214 -8.28 -9.32 -19.80
C ASP A 214 -8.70 -9.55 -18.33
N LEU A 215 -7.94 -8.99 -17.39
CA LEU A 215 -8.24 -9.09 -15.97
C LEU A 215 -9.13 -7.93 -15.54
N LYS A 216 -10.06 -8.21 -14.63
CA LYS A 216 -10.79 -7.14 -13.95
C LYS A 216 -9.88 -6.51 -12.90
N ILE A 217 -9.96 -5.18 -12.75
CA ILE A 217 -9.32 -4.45 -11.66
C ILE A 217 -10.39 -3.86 -10.76
N ARG A 218 -10.20 -3.98 -9.44
CA ARG A 218 -10.97 -3.22 -8.46
C ARG A 218 -10.10 -2.10 -7.92
N VAL A 219 -10.65 -0.90 -7.87
CA VAL A 219 -9.99 0.28 -7.32
C VAL A 219 -10.96 0.97 -6.37
N ASP A 220 -10.61 1.03 -5.10
CA ASP A 220 -11.42 1.61 -4.04
C ASP A 220 -10.72 2.86 -3.50
N ALA A 221 -11.42 3.99 -3.52
CA ALA A 221 -10.93 5.23 -2.93
C ALA A 221 -11.14 5.24 -1.41
N TYR A 222 -10.09 5.60 -0.68
CA TYR A 222 -10.10 5.77 0.76
C TYR A 222 -9.82 7.21 1.15
N PRO A 223 -10.63 7.78 2.07
CA PRO A 223 -10.42 9.12 2.59
C PRO A 223 -9.14 9.21 3.43
N SER A 224 -8.70 10.44 3.69
CA SER A 224 -7.66 10.73 4.66
C SER A 224 -8.05 10.33 6.10
N GLY A 225 -7.06 10.27 6.98
CA GLY A 225 -7.29 10.01 8.40
C GLY A 225 -6.08 10.32 9.25
N GLU A 226 -6.25 10.16 10.56
CA GLU A 226 -5.25 10.39 11.58
C GLU A 226 -4.85 9.07 12.23
N VAL A 227 -3.56 8.87 12.46
CA VAL A 227 -3.04 7.70 13.16
C VAL A 227 -2.63 8.14 14.57
N PHE A 228 -3.28 7.58 15.57
CA PHE A 228 -2.93 7.79 16.97
C PHE A 228 -2.91 6.46 17.71
N GLU A 229 -1.76 6.14 18.30
CA GLU A 229 -1.46 4.83 18.89
C GLU A 229 -1.79 3.68 17.91
N ASN A 230 -2.67 2.76 18.31
CA ASN A 230 -3.11 1.62 17.51
C ASN A 230 -4.39 1.89 16.70
N ASN A 231 -4.80 3.16 16.60
CA ASN A 231 -6.07 3.53 15.98
C ASN A 231 -5.87 4.46 14.77
N TRP A 232 -6.49 4.07 13.67
CA TRP A 232 -6.65 4.90 12.49
C TRP A 232 -8.05 5.53 12.52
N PHE A 233 -8.09 6.84 12.69
CA PHE A 233 -9.29 7.63 12.69
C PHE A 233 -9.55 8.17 11.29
N VAL A 234 -10.45 7.52 10.58
CA VAL A 234 -10.87 7.94 9.24
C VAL A 234 -11.65 9.24 9.35
N ASP A 235 -11.23 10.27 8.60
CA ASP A 235 -11.86 11.59 8.60
C ASP A 235 -13.33 11.50 8.15
N SER A 236 -14.16 12.45 8.59
CA SER A 236 -15.48 12.63 8.01
C SER A 236 -15.36 13.06 6.54
N HIS A 237 -16.10 12.40 5.66
CA HIS A 237 -15.89 12.51 4.22
C HIS A 237 -17.20 12.42 3.42
N CYS A 238 -17.13 12.82 2.15
CA CYS A 238 -18.23 12.61 1.21
C CYS A 238 -18.41 11.11 0.91
N PRO A 239 -19.62 10.53 1.02
CA PRO A 239 -19.84 9.12 0.72
C PRO A 239 -19.55 8.75 -0.73
N ARG A 240 -19.62 9.72 -1.66
CA ARG A 240 -19.39 9.53 -3.10
C ARG A 240 -17.92 9.65 -3.49
N CYS A 241 -17.36 10.87 -3.44
CA CYS A 241 -15.99 11.12 -3.91
C CYS A 241 -14.90 10.90 -2.86
N LYS A 242 -15.27 10.58 -1.62
CA LYS A 242 -14.36 10.31 -0.49
C LYS A 242 -13.47 11.49 -0.05
N ILE A 243 -13.66 12.69 -0.59
CA ILE A 243 -12.97 13.89 -0.12
C ILE A 243 -13.31 14.16 1.35
N SER A 244 -12.27 14.44 2.13
CA SER A 244 -12.37 14.94 3.50
C SER A 244 -12.23 16.46 3.45
N ASP A 245 -13.20 17.21 3.98
CA ASP A 245 -13.16 18.69 3.99
C ASP A 245 -12.62 19.28 5.30
N GLY A 246 -12.14 18.42 6.22
CA GLY A 246 -11.58 18.81 7.52
C GLY A 246 -12.59 19.47 8.48
N LYS A 247 -13.88 19.55 8.12
CA LYS A 247 -14.92 20.19 8.94
C LYS A 247 -15.51 19.21 9.95
N SER A 248 -16.07 19.75 11.03
CA SER A 248 -16.64 19.02 12.16
C SER A 248 -17.72 17.99 11.77
N GLU A 249 -17.73 16.88 12.51
CA GLU A 249 -18.68 15.78 12.39
C GLU A 249 -20.14 16.24 12.50
N GLY A 250 -21.04 15.58 11.76
CA GLY A 250 -22.48 15.87 11.82
C GLY A 250 -22.93 17.15 11.10
N SER A 251 -22.00 17.91 10.51
CA SER A 251 -22.37 19.01 9.61
C SER A 251 -22.98 18.45 8.31
N PRO A 252 -24.14 18.96 7.85
CA PRO A 252 -24.65 18.62 6.53
C PRO A 252 -23.58 18.88 5.48
N LEU A 253 -23.33 17.92 4.60
CA LEU A 253 -22.55 18.14 3.39
C LEU A 253 -23.53 18.77 2.39
N LYS A 254 -23.99 19.99 2.69
CA LYS A 254 -24.79 20.78 1.76
C LYS A 254 -23.88 21.11 0.59
N ASN A 255 -24.04 20.37 -0.50
CA ASN A 255 -23.28 20.49 -1.73
C ASN A 255 -21.77 20.22 -1.56
N CYS A 256 -21.35 18.98 -1.84
CA CYS A 256 -19.95 18.61 -1.88
C CYS A 256 -19.18 19.49 -2.86
N ILE A 257 -18.14 20.17 -2.37
CA ILE A 257 -17.30 21.04 -3.21
C ILE A 257 -16.66 20.30 -4.39
N VAL A 258 -16.54 18.97 -4.31
CA VAL A 258 -15.94 18.15 -5.37
C VAL A 258 -16.97 17.55 -6.32
N CYS A 259 -18.02 16.91 -5.81
CA CYS A 259 -18.94 16.11 -6.63
C CYS A 259 -20.41 16.58 -6.58
N GLY A 260 -20.68 17.72 -5.95
CA GLY A 260 -22.03 18.27 -5.84
C GLY A 260 -22.99 17.49 -4.96
N TYR A 261 -22.55 16.41 -4.31
CA TYR A 261 -23.41 15.57 -3.45
C TYR A 261 -24.05 16.41 -2.35
N ASP A 262 -25.38 16.38 -2.28
CA ASP A 262 -26.18 17.01 -1.24
C ASP A 262 -26.76 15.93 -0.33
N GLY A 263 -26.28 15.88 0.92
CA GLY A 263 -26.67 14.85 1.88
C GLY A 263 -25.79 14.83 3.13
N THR A 264 -25.80 13.69 3.82
CA THR A 264 -25.05 13.52 5.08
C THR A 264 -23.65 12.99 4.81
N LYS A 265 -22.67 13.53 5.54
CA LYS A 265 -21.30 13.00 5.54
C LYS A 265 -21.26 11.59 6.10
N GLU A 266 -20.31 10.79 5.64
CA GLU A 266 -19.87 9.68 6.45
C GLU A 266 -19.22 10.22 7.72
N PRO A 267 -19.65 9.77 8.92
CA PRO A 267 -19.06 10.23 10.17
C PRO A 267 -17.62 9.74 10.28
N ARG A 268 -16.84 10.40 11.14
CA ARG A 268 -15.50 9.92 11.50
C ARG A 268 -15.63 8.51 12.06
N ARG A 269 -14.74 7.59 11.65
CA ARG A 269 -14.78 6.20 12.13
C ARG A 269 -13.42 5.80 12.68
N LYS A 270 -13.44 5.19 13.86
CA LYS A 270 -12.27 4.54 14.45
C LYS A 270 -12.09 3.16 13.81
N ARG A 271 -10.89 2.89 13.31
CA ARG A 271 -10.43 1.57 12.85
C ARG A 271 -9.13 1.25 13.57
N PHE A 272 -8.78 -0.03 13.63
CA PHE A 272 -7.41 -0.39 14.02
C PHE A 272 -6.46 0.03 12.90
N VAL A 273 -5.30 0.57 13.28
CA VAL A 273 -4.21 0.80 12.32
C VAL A 273 -3.84 -0.50 11.64
N ARG A 274 -3.15 -0.36 10.52
CA ARG A 274 -2.41 -1.46 9.92
C ARG A 274 -1.45 -2.03 10.98
N GLY A 275 -1.80 -3.19 11.56
CA GLY A 275 -1.01 -3.82 12.62
C GLY A 275 0.37 -4.25 12.13
N LYS A 276 1.26 -4.63 13.06
CA LYS A 276 2.64 -5.01 12.75
C LYS A 276 2.82 -6.41 12.14
N ARG A 277 1.75 -7.21 11.98
CA ARG A 277 1.85 -8.54 11.36
C ARG A 277 2.58 -8.48 10.01
N PRO A 278 3.41 -9.48 9.67
CA PRO A 278 3.67 -10.71 10.43
C PRO A 278 4.66 -10.55 11.61
N TYR A 279 5.16 -9.35 11.92
CA TYR A 279 6.21 -9.16 12.92
C TYR A 279 5.70 -9.27 14.37
N TRP A 280 6.48 -9.97 15.20
CA TRP A 280 6.31 -10.14 16.66
C TRP A 280 7.67 -10.03 17.36
N GLU A 281 7.69 -9.76 18.66
CA GLU A 281 8.91 -9.72 19.47
C GLU A 281 9.66 -11.05 19.36
N ILE A 282 10.90 -11.05 18.82
CA ILE A 282 11.67 -12.27 18.53
C ILE A 282 11.91 -13.09 19.80
N VAL A 283 12.16 -12.40 20.90
CA VAL A 283 12.39 -13.01 22.22
C VAL A 283 11.24 -13.92 22.64
N ARG A 284 9.99 -13.66 22.22
CA ARG A 284 8.83 -14.47 22.59
C ARG A 284 8.86 -15.88 22.01
N PHE A 285 9.54 -16.10 20.88
CA PHE A 285 9.57 -17.41 20.22
C PHE A 285 10.97 -18.01 20.06
N LEU A 286 12.03 -17.24 20.31
CA LEU A 286 13.39 -17.75 20.42
C LEU A 286 13.88 -17.89 21.85
N GLY A 287 13.40 -17.06 22.78
CA GLY A 287 14.02 -16.90 24.10
C GLY A 287 15.19 -15.91 24.07
N SER A 288 15.58 -15.38 25.23
CA SER A 288 16.56 -14.28 25.33
C SER A 288 17.95 -14.68 24.84
N GLU A 289 18.42 -15.88 25.18
CA GLU A 289 19.76 -16.36 24.82
C GLU A 289 19.91 -16.54 23.30
N GLN A 290 18.98 -17.26 22.67
CA GLN A 290 18.98 -17.47 21.23
C GLN A 290 18.77 -16.16 20.45
N THR A 291 18.00 -15.22 21.01
CA THR A 291 17.84 -13.89 20.42
C THR A 291 19.16 -13.12 20.43
N ARG A 292 19.92 -13.15 21.53
CA ARG A 292 21.25 -12.52 21.59
C ARG A 292 22.19 -13.08 20.54
N GLU A 293 22.27 -14.41 20.45
CA GLU A 293 23.12 -15.09 19.48
C GLU A 293 22.75 -14.73 18.03
N LEU A 294 21.45 -14.75 17.72
CA LEU A 294 20.93 -14.32 16.43
C LEU A 294 21.34 -12.89 16.10
N LEU A 295 21.08 -11.93 17.00
CA LEU A 295 21.35 -10.51 16.74
C LEU A 295 22.85 -10.20 16.67
N SER A 296 23.67 -10.88 17.48
CA SER A 296 25.13 -10.76 17.42
C SER A 296 25.69 -11.27 16.08
N ARG A 297 25.23 -12.44 15.62
CA ARG A 297 25.59 -12.98 14.31
C ARG A 297 25.10 -12.06 13.19
N TYR A 298 23.84 -11.66 13.22
CA TYR A 298 23.23 -10.77 12.23
C TYR A 298 23.96 -9.43 12.13
N LYS A 299 24.30 -8.81 13.27
CA LYS A 299 25.12 -7.59 13.33
C LYS A 299 26.49 -7.79 12.66
N THR A 300 27.17 -8.89 13.01
CA THR A 300 28.52 -9.19 12.51
C THR A 300 28.53 -9.46 11.01
N GLU A 301 27.64 -10.32 10.53
CA GLU A 301 27.57 -10.70 9.12
C GLU A 301 27.19 -9.53 8.22
N ARG A 302 26.43 -8.56 8.73
CA ARG A 302 25.95 -7.40 7.98
C ARG A 302 26.70 -6.10 8.24
N GLY A 303 27.71 -6.13 9.11
CA GLY A 303 28.52 -4.96 9.43
C GLY A 303 27.71 -3.81 10.03
N LEU A 304 26.65 -4.13 10.79
CA LEU A 304 25.78 -3.12 11.40
C LEU A 304 26.47 -2.43 12.58
N THR A 305 26.23 -1.13 12.72
CA THR A 305 26.73 -0.32 13.85
C THR A 305 25.75 -0.23 15.01
N THR A 306 24.52 -0.71 14.82
CA THR A 306 23.44 -0.69 15.83
C THR A 306 23.86 -1.42 17.10
N GLU A 307 23.59 -0.81 18.25
CA GLU A 307 23.80 -1.44 19.55
C GLU A 307 22.50 -2.09 20.05
N PHE A 308 22.57 -3.38 20.36
CA PHE A 308 21.49 -4.13 20.97
C PHE A 308 21.72 -4.18 22.48
N VAL A 309 20.83 -3.55 23.24
CA VAL A 309 20.98 -3.36 24.69
C VAL A 309 20.05 -4.31 25.44
N GLU A 310 20.48 -4.75 26.61
CA GLU A 310 19.64 -5.51 27.53
C GLU A 310 18.80 -4.55 28.38
N SER A 311 17.59 -5.00 28.75
CA SER A 311 16.78 -4.28 29.72
C SER A 311 17.42 -4.41 31.10
N GLU A 312 17.58 -3.30 31.82
CA GLU A 312 18.17 -3.28 33.17
C GLU A 312 17.32 -3.98 34.26
N ASP A 313 16.16 -4.52 33.90
CA ASP A 313 15.25 -5.21 34.83
C ASP A 313 15.33 -6.74 34.64
N ASP A 314 16.35 -7.36 35.25
CA ASP A 314 16.33 -8.76 35.70
C ASP A 314 17.26 -8.87 36.93
N SER A 315 16.79 -8.33 38.05
CA SER A 315 17.30 -8.59 39.41
C SER A 315 16.15 -8.88 40.38
#